data_AF-A0A2V9ICU7-F1
#
_entry.id   AF-A0A2V9ICU7-F1
#
_cell.length_a   1.000
_cell.length_b   1.000
_cell.length_c   1.000
_cell.angle_alpha   90.00
_cell.angle_beta   90.00
_cell.angle_gamma   90.00
#
_symmetry.space_group_name_H-M   'P 1'
#
loop_
_entity.id
_entity.type
_entity.pdbx_description
1 polymer ?
#
loop_
_entity_poly.entity_id
_entity_poly.type
_entity_poly.pdbx_seq_one_letter_code
_entity_poly.pdbx_strand_id
1 'polypeptide(L)' 'MACAKAGSPLVIQADNGTIYLPISGTQPASGQNEKLMPFAGQRVTVTGTVYNKGGSHAIMIEKIEGLSKQ' A
#
# COMPACT_ATOMS: atom_id res chain seq x y z
N MET A 1 14.39 -3.22 -2.03
CA MET A 1 14.26 -1.94 -1.29
C MET A 1 14.89 -0.74 -1.98
N ALA A 2 15.95 -0.90 -2.81
CA ALA A 2 16.62 0.22 -3.48
C ALA A 2 15.68 1.10 -4.34
N CYS A 3 14.78 0.52 -5.15
CA CYS A 3 13.87 1.29 -5.99
C CYS A 3 12.88 2.15 -5.19
N ALA A 4 12.34 1.61 -4.09
CA ALA A 4 11.43 2.34 -3.21
C ALA A 4 12.12 3.54 -2.53
N LYS A 5 13.39 3.37 -2.14
CA LYS A 5 14.24 4.46 -1.62
C LYS A 5 14.56 5.51 -2.68
N ALA A 6 14.63 5.12 -3.95
CA ALA A 6 14.79 6.02 -5.09
C ALA A 6 13.49 6.69 -5.56
N GLY A 7 12.36 6.46 -4.86
CA GLY A 7 11.08 7.13 -5.14
C GLY A 7 10.10 6.33 -6.01
N SER A 8 10.42 5.09 -6.39
CA SER A 8 9.43 4.23 -7.06
C SER A 8 8.26 3.91 -6.11
N PRO A 9 6.99 4.08 -6.52
CA PRO A 9 5.85 3.77 -5.65
C PRO A 9 5.82 2.30 -5.21
N LEU A 10 5.56 2.08 -3.93
CA LEU A 10 5.21 0.76 -3.40
C LEU A 10 3.70 0.52 -3.56
N VAL A 11 3.36 -0.71 -3.92
CA VAL A 11 1.97 -1.17 -4.06
C VAL A 11 1.68 -2.32 -3.10
N ILE A 12 0.40 -2.54 -2.81
CA ILE A 12 -0.05 -3.73 -2.09
C ILE A 12 -0.64 -4.69 -3.10
N GLN A 13 -0.12 -5.92 -3.14
CA GLN A 13 -0.69 -6.98 -3.96
C GLN A 13 -1.50 -7.92 -3.06
N ALA A 14 -2.79 -8.08 -3.37
CA ALA A 14 -3.64 -9.06 -2.73
C ALA A 14 -3.44 -10.45 -3.35
N ASP A 15 -3.87 -11.50 -2.64
CA ASP A 15 -3.70 -12.90 -3.06
C ASP A 15 -4.36 -13.24 -4.38
N ASN A 16 -5.45 -12.56 -4.70
CA ASN A 16 -6.18 -12.70 -5.95
C ASN A 16 -5.50 -11.95 -7.11
N GLY A 17 -4.32 -11.37 -6.89
CA GLY A 17 -3.55 -10.61 -7.88
C GLY A 17 -3.97 -9.14 -8.01
N THR A 18 -4.99 -8.67 -7.30
CA THR A 18 -5.38 -7.25 -7.31
C THR A 18 -4.25 -6.38 -6.76
N ILE A 19 -3.89 -5.35 -7.51
CA ILE A 19 -2.90 -4.34 -7.10
C ILE A 19 -3.66 -3.13 -6.56
N TYR A 20 -3.39 -2.78 -5.31
CA TYR A 20 -3.89 -1.56 -4.68
C TYR A 20 -2.78 -0.50 -4.64
N LEU A 21 -3.09 0.69 -5.14
CA LEU A 21 -2.26 1.89 -5.03
C LEU A 21 -2.54 2.60 -3.69
N PRO A 22 -1.57 2.65 -2.77
CA PRO A 22 -1.76 3.30 -1.48
C PRO A 22 -1.72 4.82 -1.62
N ILE A 23 -2.75 5.50 -1.10
CA ILE A 23 -2.89 6.97 -1.18
C ILE A 23 -3.13 7.59 0.21
N SER A 24 -2.76 8.86 0.38
CA SER A 24 -3.18 9.65 1.54
C SER A 24 -4.67 9.99 1.46
N GLY A 25 -5.27 10.36 2.60
CA GLY A 25 -6.64 10.90 2.68
C GLY A 25 -6.76 12.38 2.30
N THR A 26 -5.75 12.98 1.67
CA THR A 26 -5.71 14.42 1.32
C THR A 26 -5.90 14.66 -0.17
N GLN A 27 -6.32 15.85 -0.57
CA GLN A 27 -6.34 16.31 -1.97
C GLN A 27 -5.39 17.51 -2.14
N PRO A 28 -4.35 17.42 -3.00
CA PRO A 28 -3.93 16.24 -3.76
C PRO A 28 -3.40 15.12 -2.85
N ALA A 29 -3.54 13.88 -3.32
CA ALA A 29 -3.06 12.71 -2.59
C ALA A 29 -1.54 12.59 -2.71
N SER A 30 -0.89 12.13 -1.65
CA SER A 30 0.53 11.78 -1.61
C SER A 30 0.74 10.28 -1.53
N GLY A 31 1.87 9.81 -2.06
CA GLY A 31 2.27 8.40 -1.97
C GLY A 31 2.54 7.98 -0.53
N GLN A 32 2.40 6.68 -0.24
CA GLN A 32 2.53 6.13 1.11
C GLN A 32 3.79 5.25 1.29
N ASN A 33 4.85 5.50 0.53
CA ASN A 33 6.08 4.68 0.58
C ASN A 33 6.65 4.56 1.99
N GLU A 34 6.73 5.66 2.74
CA GLU A 34 7.25 5.66 4.13
C GLU A 34 6.47 4.71 5.04
N LYS A 35 5.14 4.67 4.89
CA LYS A 35 4.26 3.78 5.65
C LYS A 35 4.45 2.30 5.28
N LEU A 36 4.82 2.02 4.03
CA LEU A 36 4.91 0.66 3.47
C LEU A 36 6.33 0.07 3.58
N MET A 37 7.37 0.90 3.62
CA MET A 37 8.76 0.45 3.66
C MET A 37 9.05 -0.60 4.76
N PRO A 38 8.55 -0.48 6.00
CA PRO A 38 8.78 -1.48 7.05
C PRO A 38 8.21 -2.88 6.73
N PHE A 39 7.23 -2.94 5.82
CA PHE A 39 6.48 -4.14 5.46
C PHE A 39 6.85 -4.67 4.07
N ALA A 40 7.79 -4.04 3.37
CA ALA A 40 8.13 -4.39 2.00
C ALA A 40 8.60 -5.86 1.89
N GLY A 41 7.92 -6.63 1.03
CA GLY A 41 8.18 -8.06 0.83
C GLY A 41 7.60 -8.98 1.91
N GLN A 42 6.88 -8.44 2.89
CA GLN A 42 6.19 -9.22 3.91
C GLN A 42 4.73 -9.39 3.55
N ARG A 43 4.14 -10.46 4.08
CA ARG A 43 2.69 -10.66 4.05
C ARG A 43 2.08 -9.93 5.24
N VAL A 44 1.10 -9.09 4.96
CA VAL A 44 0.47 -8.20 5.95
C VAL A 44 -1.04 -8.23 5.79
N THR A 45 -1.74 -7.85 6.85
CA THR A 45 -3.16 -7.49 6.81
C THR A 45 -3.28 -5.98 6.73
N VAL A 46 -4.01 -5.47 5.74
CA VAL A 46 -4.24 -4.03 5.55
C VAL A 46 -5.73 -3.76 5.68
N THR A 47 -6.07 -2.80 6.53
CA THR A 47 -7.44 -2.28 6.69
C THR A 47 -7.48 -0.85 6.19
N GLY A 48 -8.53 -0.52 5.43
CA GLY A 48 -8.73 0.83 4.93
C GLY A 48 -9.86 0.93 3.91
N THR A 49 -10.01 2.12 3.36
CA THR A 49 -11.06 2.42 2.38
C THR A 49 -10.53 2.24 0.96
N VAL A 50 -11.22 1.43 0.17
CA VAL A 50 -10.90 1.19 -1.24
C VAL A 50 -11.65 2.18 -2.13
N TYR A 51 -10.92 2.82 -3.04
CA TYR A 51 -11.46 3.68 -4.08
C TYR A 51 -11.20 3.04 -5.44
N ASN A 52 -12.26 2.77 -6.18
CA ASN A 52 -12.17 2.21 -7.53
C ASN A 52 -12.48 3.30 -8.56
N LYS A 53 -11.54 3.57 -9.47
CA LYS A 53 -11.74 4.56 -10.54
C LYS A 53 -11.00 4.15 -11.80
N GLY A 54 -11.73 4.01 -12.91
CA GLY A 54 -11.14 3.74 -14.22
C GLY A 54 -10.32 2.44 -14.29
N GLY A 55 -10.73 1.40 -13.54
CA GLY A 55 -9.99 0.13 -13.47
C GLY A 55 -8.81 0.12 -12.50
N SER A 56 -8.45 1.26 -11.92
CA SER A 56 -7.46 1.34 -10.85
C SER A 56 -8.10 1.14 -9.48
N HIS A 57 -7.42 0.39 -8.62
CA HIS A 57 -7.78 0.21 -7.21
C HIS A 57 -6.82 1.04 -6.36
N ALA A 58 -7.33 2.04 -5.67
CA ALA A 58 -6.58 2.78 -4.67
C ALA A 58 -7.07 2.40 -3.27
N ILE A 59 -6.19 2.48 -2.28
CA ILE A 59 -6.53 2.23 -0.88
C ILE A 59 -6.00 3.34 0.01
N MET A 60 -6.88 3.94 0.81
CA MET A 60 -6.49 4.79 1.93
C MET A 60 -6.29 3.90 3.15
N ILE A 61 -5.04 3.72 3.54
CA ILE A 61 -4.66 2.79 4.61
C ILE A 61 -4.99 3.38 5.97
N GLU A 62 -5.86 2.71 6.71
CA GLU A 62 -6.13 3.00 8.12
C GLU A 62 -5.11 2.26 9.00
N LYS A 63 -4.95 0.94 8.77
CA LYS A 63 -4.07 0.07 9.58
C LYS A 63 -3.28 -0.91 8.72
N ILE A 64 -2.04 -1.17 9.11
CA ILE A 64 -1.21 -2.26 8.57
C ILE A 64 -0.75 -3.11 9.75
N GLU A 65 -0.99 -4.41 9.67
CA GLU A 65 -0.55 -5.39 10.65
C GLU A 65 0.35 -6.40 9.95
N GLY A 66 1.61 -6.45 10.37
CA GLY A 66 2.47 -7.54 9.96
C GLY A 66 1.95 -8.86 10.54
N LEU A 67 1.94 -9.93 9.74
CA LEU A 67 1.93 -11.26 10.32
C LEU A 67 3.25 -11.39 11.08
N SER A 68 3.21 -11.19 12.40
CA SER A 68 4.39 -11.35 13.25
C SER A 68 5.01 -12.70 12.95
N LYS A 69 6.28 -12.70 12.55
CA LYS A 69 7.11 -13.90 12.67
C LYS A 69 7.07 -14.28 14.16
N GLN A 70 6.54 -15.47 14.47
CA GLN A 70 7.08 -16.23 15.60
C GLN A 70 8.55 -16.52 15.32
#